data_AF-A0A7W1D0U4-F1
#
_entry.id   AF-A0A7W1D0U4-F1
#
_cell.length_a   1.000
_cell.length_b   1.000
_cell.length_c   1.000
_cell.angle_alpha   90.00
_cell.angle_beta   90.00
_cell.angle_gamma   90.00
#
_symmetry.space_group_name_H-M   'P 1'
#
loop_
_entity.id
_entity.type
_entity.pdbx_description
1 polymer ?
#
loop_
_entity_poly.entity_id
_entity_poly.type
_entity_poly.pdbx_seq_one_letter_code
_entity_poly.pdbx_strand_id
1 'polypeptide(L)'
;MSELDPRLSKAVTAHSSIVAALNVIHSLRTRGLRRTLLFAALGNGIPVLGELLAVHVLRILRHHTRPQVKGVPLAIALGWYNVGYGTLAIVKGTINNAANPQGSKSLGLESATALAATSFDLLLDPFGLELGLWEWNEDGPYASEVKGPNCKRGVPLLNFAGWLALTTGVTLAYQRLQIGGNVADAPDPEDSGGPGAERAAALLLLSYYLPAAVWALKRGRRKYLLYSTPFATTLCAALK
;
A
#
# COMPACT_ATOMS: atom_id res chain seq x y z
N MET A 1 26.03 -0.13 15.63
CA MET A 1 24.73 -0.41 15.00
C MET A 1 25.01 -1.23 13.75
N SER A 2 24.37 -2.38 13.57
CA SER A 2 24.56 -3.18 12.34
C SER A 2 23.91 -2.41 11.18
N GLU A 3 24.69 -2.03 10.18
CA GLU A 3 24.13 -1.54 8.93
C GLU A 3 23.25 -2.62 8.30
N LEU A 4 22.13 -2.22 7.67
CA LEU A 4 21.27 -3.14 6.94
C LEU A 4 22.06 -3.78 5.80
N ASP A 5 21.93 -5.10 5.62
CA ASP A 5 22.61 -5.82 4.54
C ASP A 5 22.36 -5.13 3.19
N PRO A 6 23.41 -4.66 2.48
CA PRO A 6 23.26 -4.02 1.18
C PRO A 6 22.53 -4.89 0.15
N ARG A 7 22.64 -6.23 0.27
CA ARG A 7 21.93 -7.17 -0.62
C ARG A 7 20.43 -7.11 -0.39
N LEU A 8 19.99 -7.00 0.86
CA LEU A 8 18.58 -6.85 1.21
C LEU A 8 18.01 -5.53 0.69
N SER A 9 18.75 -4.42 0.87
CA SER A 9 18.36 -3.12 0.31
C SER A 9 18.19 -3.16 -1.22
N LYS A 10 19.14 -3.79 -1.93
CA LYS A 10 19.06 -3.98 -3.38
C LYS A 10 17.87 -4.84 -3.78
N ALA A 11 17.63 -5.95 -3.08
CA ALA A 11 16.51 -6.85 -3.36
C ALA A 11 15.16 -6.17 -3.18
N VAL A 12 14.96 -5.46 -2.06
CA VAL A 12 13.71 -4.72 -1.77
C VAL A 12 13.47 -3.61 -2.79
N THR A 13 14.53 -2.89 -3.17
CA THR A 13 14.44 -1.84 -4.19
C THR A 13 14.14 -2.41 -5.57
N ALA A 14 14.83 -3.47 -5.98
CA ALA A 14 14.59 -4.13 -7.27
C ALA A 14 13.16 -4.69 -7.34
N HIS A 15 12.72 -5.36 -6.27
CA HIS A 15 11.35 -5.85 -6.14
C HIS A 15 10.33 -4.73 -6.31
N SER A 16 10.48 -3.66 -5.53
CA SER A 16 9.55 -2.52 -5.57
C SER A 16 9.53 -1.82 -6.92
N SER A 17 10.68 -1.77 -7.62
CA SER A 17 10.79 -1.20 -8.96
C SER A 17 10.09 -2.05 -10.01
N ILE A 18 10.29 -3.36 -9.98
CA ILE A 18 9.62 -4.30 -10.89
C ILE A 18 8.11 -4.24 -10.68
N VAL A 19 7.65 -4.32 -9.43
CA VAL A 19 6.21 -4.27 -9.12
C VAL A 19 5.62 -2.90 -9.48
N ALA A 20 6.35 -1.81 -9.31
CA ALA A 20 5.91 -0.48 -9.75
C ALA A 20 5.76 -0.37 -11.25
N ALA A 21 6.73 -0.87 -12.02
CA ALA A 21 6.62 -0.91 -13.49
C ALA A 21 5.38 -1.71 -13.93
N LEU A 22 5.17 -2.89 -13.32
CA LEU A 22 4.01 -3.74 -13.62
C LEU A 22 2.68 -3.09 -13.20
N ASN A 23 2.62 -2.44 -12.03
CA ASN A 23 1.44 -1.70 -11.59
C ASN A 23 1.14 -0.51 -12.50
N VAL A 24 2.15 0.23 -12.97
CA VAL A 24 1.98 1.33 -13.92
C VAL A 24 1.47 0.79 -15.26
N ILE A 25 2.04 -0.29 -15.80
CA ILE A 25 1.56 -0.92 -17.04
C ILE A 25 0.10 -1.38 -16.87
N HIS A 26 -0.21 -2.04 -15.75
CA HIS A 26 -1.55 -2.47 -15.43
C HIS A 26 -2.52 -1.28 -15.28
N SER A 27 -2.08 -0.17 -14.67
CA SER A 27 -2.83 1.07 -14.58
C SER A 27 -3.11 1.64 -15.97
N LEU A 28 -2.08 1.85 -16.79
CA LEU A 28 -2.22 2.42 -18.13
C LEU A 28 -3.23 1.62 -18.97
N ARG A 29 -3.19 0.30 -18.88
CA ARG A 29 -4.10 -0.60 -19.62
C ARG A 29 -5.53 -0.60 -19.11
N THR A 30 -5.76 -0.37 -17.82
CA THR A 30 -7.10 -0.49 -17.20
C THR A 30 -7.85 0.83 -17.08
N ARG A 31 -7.14 1.96 -17.01
CA ARG A 31 -7.75 3.27 -16.73
C ARG A 31 -7.20 4.42 -17.57
N GLY A 32 -6.27 4.15 -18.50
CA GLY A 32 -5.67 5.15 -19.38
C GLY A 32 -4.68 6.09 -18.69
N LEU A 33 -3.92 6.82 -19.50
CA LEU A 33 -2.80 7.66 -19.05
C LEU A 33 -3.22 8.73 -18.04
N ARG A 34 -4.31 9.46 -18.30
CA ARG A 34 -4.78 10.56 -17.44
C ARG A 34 -5.04 10.08 -16.02
N ARG A 35 -5.77 8.96 -15.85
CA ARG A 35 -6.12 8.42 -14.54
C ARG A 35 -4.92 7.78 -13.85
N THR A 36 -4.00 7.16 -14.61
CA THR A 36 -2.72 6.67 -14.09
C THR A 36 -1.87 7.81 -13.53
N LEU A 37 -1.69 8.90 -14.28
CA LEU A 37 -0.90 10.05 -13.84
C LEU A 37 -1.54 10.75 -12.64
N LEU A 38 -2.86 10.92 -12.65
CA LEU A 38 -3.58 11.51 -11.52
C LEU A 38 -3.39 10.68 -10.25
N PHE A 39 -3.57 9.35 -10.33
CA PHE A 39 -3.35 8.48 -9.18
C PHE A 39 -1.88 8.45 -8.76
N ALA A 40 -0.93 8.47 -9.70
CA ALA A 40 0.50 8.54 -9.35
C ALA A 40 0.84 9.84 -8.62
N ALA A 41 0.32 10.99 -9.07
CA ALA A 41 0.53 12.27 -8.43
C ALA A 41 -0.05 12.30 -7.00
N LEU A 42 -1.28 11.82 -6.82
CA LEU A 42 -1.93 11.81 -5.51
C LEU A 42 -1.39 10.70 -4.60
N GLY A 43 -1.43 9.45 -5.06
CA GLY A 43 -1.11 8.25 -4.30
C GLY A 43 0.38 7.96 -4.12
N ASN A 44 1.26 8.68 -4.81
CA ASN A 44 2.69 8.69 -4.49
C ASN A 44 3.10 10.03 -3.87
N GLY A 45 2.68 11.15 -4.46
CA GLY A 45 3.08 12.49 -4.00
C GLY A 45 2.64 12.78 -2.57
N ILE A 46 1.37 12.58 -2.22
CA ILE A 46 0.88 12.88 -0.86
C ILE A 46 1.57 11.98 0.19
N PRO A 47 1.66 10.65 0.01
CA PRO A 47 2.35 9.82 0.99
C PRO A 47 3.86 10.08 1.10
N VAL A 48 4.57 10.37 -0.01
CA VAL A 48 5.99 10.76 0.06
C VAL A 48 6.18 12.07 0.84
N LEU A 49 5.26 13.02 0.73
CA LEU A 49 5.27 14.21 1.59
C LEU A 49 5.04 13.84 3.06
N GLY A 50 4.14 12.88 3.34
CA GLY A 50 3.93 12.30 4.67
C GLY A 50 5.19 11.63 5.23
N GLU A 51 5.91 10.86 4.42
CA GLU A 51 7.21 10.26 4.77
C GLU A 51 8.24 11.34 5.10
N LEU A 52 8.35 12.38 4.27
CA LEU A 52 9.26 13.49 4.53
C LEU A 52 8.95 14.21 5.85
N LEU A 53 7.66 14.37 6.17
CA LEU A 53 7.19 14.92 7.44
C LEU A 53 7.57 14.01 8.61
N ALA A 54 7.33 12.70 8.50
CA ALA A 54 7.65 11.71 9.51
C ALA A 54 9.17 11.64 9.80
N VAL A 55 9.99 11.72 8.75
CA VAL A 55 11.46 11.64 8.84
C VAL A 55 12.09 12.94 9.37
N HIS A 56 11.71 14.11 8.86
CA HIS A 56 12.44 15.35 9.15
C HIS A 56 11.82 16.22 10.22
N VAL A 57 10.49 16.32 10.24
CA VAL A 57 9.75 17.24 11.11
C VAL A 57 9.39 16.54 12.41
N LEU A 58 8.70 15.41 12.31
CA LEU A 58 8.29 14.61 13.48
C LEU A 58 9.45 13.77 14.02
N ARG A 59 10.41 13.42 13.16
CA ARG A 59 11.58 12.57 13.50
C ARG A 59 11.18 11.26 14.18
N ILE A 60 10.05 10.71 13.76
CA ILE A 60 9.47 9.47 14.30
C ILE A 60 9.96 8.21 13.60
N LEU A 61 10.40 8.36 12.35
CA LEU A 61 10.75 7.26 11.46
C LEU A 61 12.14 7.50 10.87
N ARG A 62 12.97 6.46 10.90
CA ARG A 62 14.26 6.46 10.20
C ARG A 62 14.37 5.22 9.34
N HIS A 63 14.63 5.43 8.05
CA HIS A 63 14.81 4.35 7.09
C HIS A 63 16.27 3.94 6.97
N HIS A 64 16.50 2.63 6.83
CA HIS A 64 17.82 2.04 6.56
C HIS A 64 17.96 1.50 5.14
N THR A 65 16.83 1.24 4.46
CA THR A 65 16.79 0.76 3.08
C THR A 65 17.38 1.78 2.10
N ARG A 66 18.29 1.35 1.20
CA ARG A 66 18.94 2.19 0.18
C ARG A 66 18.52 1.79 -1.25
N PRO A 67 18.53 2.71 -2.24
CA PRO A 67 18.90 4.13 -2.14
C PRO A 67 17.79 4.99 -1.52
N GLN A 68 18.17 6.17 -1.01
CA GLN A 68 17.27 7.13 -0.38
C GLN A 68 17.45 8.52 -0.99
N VAL A 69 16.35 9.26 -1.09
CA VAL A 69 16.35 10.69 -1.41
C VAL A 69 15.79 11.41 -0.20
N LYS A 70 16.62 12.28 0.42
CA LYS A 70 16.26 12.99 1.67
C LYS A 70 15.70 12.02 2.73
N GLY A 71 16.40 10.93 3.01
CA GLY A 71 15.98 9.95 4.03
C GLY A 71 14.78 9.06 3.68
N VAL A 72 14.09 9.29 2.56
CA VAL A 72 12.99 8.43 2.08
C VAL A 72 13.53 7.44 1.05
N PRO A 73 13.43 6.12 1.27
CA PRO A 73 13.89 5.12 0.32
C PRO A 73 13.09 5.12 -0.97
N LEU A 74 13.76 4.86 -2.09
CA LEU A 74 13.09 4.66 -3.37
C LEU A 74 12.06 3.52 -3.28
N ALA A 75 12.40 2.43 -2.57
CA ALA A 75 11.49 1.31 -2.35
C ALA A 75 10.19 1.71 -1.63
N ILE A 76 10.26 2.63 -0.67
CA ILE A 76 9.10 3.12 0.08
C ILE A 76 8.25 4.04 -0.78
N ALA A 77 8.86 4.98 -1.50
CA ALA A 77 8.16 5.84 -2.45
C ALA A 77 7.40 5.02 -3.51
N LEU A 78 8.03 3.98 -4.05
CA LEU A 78 7.37 3.06 -4.99
C LEU A 78 6.34 2.16 -4.30
N GLY A 79 6.60 1.75 -3.06
CA GLY A 79 5.70 0.94 -2.24
C GLY A 79 4.36 1.62 -2.01
N TRP A 80 4.33 2.93 -1.77
CA TRP A 80 3.10 3.71 -1.65
C TRP A 80 2.22 3.62 -2.90
N TYR A 81 2.81 3.73 -4.08
CA TYR A 81 2.07 3.50 -5.32
C TYR A 81 1.65 2.03 -5.42
N ASN A 82 2.55 1.08 -5.23
CA ASN A 82 2.27 -0.35 -5.39
C ASN A 82 1.11 -0.85 -4.52
N VAL A 83 1.15 -0.49 -3.24
CA VAL A 83 0.13 -0.87 -2.27
C VAL A 83 -1.14 -0.05 -2.49
N GLY A 84 -1.04 1.28 -2.54
CA GLY A 84 -2.21 2.15 -2.68
C GLY A 84 -3.00 1.90 -3.96
N TYR A 85 -2.31 1.85 -5.10
CA TYR A 85 -2.92 1.56 -6.39
C TYR A 85 -3.45 0.13 -6.45
N GLY A 86 -2.64 -0.85 -6.03
CA GLY A 86 -2.99 -2.26 -6.09
C GLY A 86 -4.22 -2.55 -5.25
N THR A 87 -4.26 -2.03 -4.02
CA THR A 87 -5.40 -2.19 -3.11
C THR A 87 -6.65 -1.55 -3.68
N LEU A 88 -6.57 -0.33 -4.22
CA LEU A 88 -7.70 0.31 -4.89
C LEU A 88 -8.23 -0.55 -6.05
N ALA A 89 -7.33 -1.11 -6.86
CA ALA A 89 -7.70 -1.93 -8.01
C ALA A 89 -8.45 -3.22 -7.59
N ILE A 90 -7.95 -3.95 -6.60
CA ILE A 90 -8.61 -5.19 -6.12
C ILE A 90 -9.93 -4.90 -5.40
N VAL A 91 -10.02 -3.82 -4.62
CA VAL A 91 -11.26 -3.44 -3.92
C VAL A 91 -12.30 -2.98 -4.93
N LYS A 92 -11.94 -2.12 -5.88
CA LYS A 92 -12.85 -1.68 -6.94
C LYS A 92 -13.36 -2.87 -7.74
N GLY A 93 -12.48 -3.78 -8.18
CA GLY A 93 -12.86 -4.98 -8.91
C GLY A 93 -13.79 -5.90 -8.11
N THR A 94 -13.47 -6.16 -6.84
CA THR A 94 -14.31 -6.99 -5.96
C THR A 94 -15.71 -6.39 -5.75
N ILE A 95 -15.79 -5.08 -5.53
CA ILE A 95 -17.09 -4.38 -5.36
C ILE A 95 -17.89 -4.44 -6.66
N ASN A 96 -17.25 -4.19 -7.81
CA ASN A 96 -17.92 -4.23 -9.12
C ASN A 96 -18.44 -5.63 -9.45
N ASN A 97 -17.70 -6.69 -9.11
CA ASN A 97 -18.12 -8.07 -9.33
C ASN A 97 -19.23 -8.53 -8.37
N ALA A 98 -19.33 -7.92 -7.18
CA ALA A 98 -20.34 -8.26 -6.17
C ALA A 98 -21.65 -7.46 -6.34
N ALA A 99 -21.61 -6.27 -6.93
CA ALA A 99 -22.78 -5.41 -7.11
C ALA A 99 -23.56 -5.77 -8.38
N ASN A 100 -24.89 -5.89 -8.28
CA ASN A 100 -25.76 -5.90 -9.46
C ASN A 100 -25.53 -4.61 -10.28
N PRO A 101 -25.48 -4.66 -11.63
CA PRO A 101 -25.07 -3.55 -12.48
C PRO A 101 -25.96 -2.29 -12.44
N GLN A 102 -27.05 -2.28 -11.66
CA GLN A 102 -27.88 -1.11 -11.42
C GLN A 102 -27.41 -0.31 -10.17
N GLY A 103 -26.45 0.59 -10.38
CA GLY A 103 -26.53 1.94 -9.79
C GLY A 103 -26.05 2.19 -8.35
N SER A 104 -25.39 1.26 -7.66
CA SER A 104 -24.83 1.60 -6.34
C SER A 104 -23.48 2.32 -6.48
N LYS A 105 -23.50 3.66 -6.41
CA LYS A 105 -22.30 4.44 -6.09
C LYS A 105 -21.83 3.98 -4.72
N SER A 106 -20.81 3.12 -4.69
CA SER A 106 -20.27 2.56 -3.47
C SER A 106 -19.67 3.67 -2.60
N LEU A 107 -20.48 4.18 -1.67
CA LEU A 107 -20.09 5.04 -0.54
C LEU A 107 -19.05 4.37 0.39
N GLY A 108 -18.59 3.16 0.06
CA GLY A 108 -17.61 2.41 0.82
C GLY A 108 -16.29 2.16 0.11
N LEU A 109 -16.04 2.63 -1.12
CA LEU A 109 -14.79 2.34 -1.83
C LEU A 109 -13.57 2.93 -1.10
N GLU A 110 -13.66 4.18 -0.67
CA GLU A 110 -12.63 4.90 0.08
C GLU A 110 -12.29 4.17 1.39
N SER A 111 -13.33 3.87 2.16
CA SER A 111 -13.22 3.22 3.47
C SER A 111 -12.73 1.78 3.34
N ALA A 112 -13.22 1.01 2.35
CA ALA A 112 -12.78 -0.36 2.11
C ALA A 112 -11.33 -0.40 1.62
N THR A 113 -10.93 0.51 0.72
CA THR A 113 -9.54 0.63 0.25
C THR A 113 -8.61 0.97 1.40
N ALA A 114 -8.98 1.95 2.24
CA ALA A 114 -8.17 2.36 3.38
C ALA A 114 -8.09 1.28 4.46
N LEU A 115 -9.19 0.59 4.76
CA LEU A 115 -9.20 -0.54 5.70
C LEU A 115 -8.33 -1.69 5.20
N ALA A 116 -8.45 -2.06 3.91
CA ALA A 116 -7.63 -3.10 3.32
C ALA A 116 -6.14 -2.72 3.36
N ALA A 117 -5.76 -1.52 2.89
CA ALA A 117 -4.37 -1.07 2.90
C ALA A 117 -3.78 -0.99 4.32
N THR A 118 -4.53 -0.43 5.27
CA THR A 118 -4.09 -0.32 6.68
C THR A 118 -3.96 -1.71 7.32
N SER A 119 -4.88 -2.62 7.03
CA SER A 119 -4.79 -4.01 7.53
C SER A 119 -3.62 -4.78 6.92
N PHE A 120 -3.22 -4.44 5.69
CA PHE A 120 -2.02 -4.98 5.11
C PHE A 120 -0.77 -4.48 5.85
N ASP A 121 -0.72 -3.18 6.15
CA ASP A 121 0.39 -2.59 6.89
C ASP A 121 0.50 -3.11 8.33
N LEU A 122 -0.62 -3.46 8.97
CA LEU A 122 -0.61 -4.16 10.26
C LEU A 122 0.22 -5.46 10.22
N LEU A 123 0.34 -6.13 9.07
CA LEU A 123 1.24 -7.28 8.88
C LEU A 123 2.63 -6.86 8.40
N LEU A 124 2.70 -5.91 7.46
CA LEU A 124 3.93 -5.53 6.77
C LEU A 124 4.89 -4.75 7.67
N ASP A 125 4.39 -3.86 8.53
CA ASP A 125 5.26 -2.99 9.35
C ASP A 125 6.07 -3.77 10.40
N PRO A 126 5.46 -4.67 11.21
CA PRO A 126 6.22 -5.53 12.12
C PRO A 126 7.26 -6.40 11.39
N PHE A 127 6.96 -6.83 10.16
CA PHE A 127 7.90 -7.59 9.34
C PHE A 127 9.07 -6.71 8.88
N GLY A 128 8.81 -5.51 8.37
CA GLY A 128 9.85 -4.56 7.95
C GLY A 128 10.72 -4.06 9.10
N LEU A 129 10.12 -3.82 10.27
CA LEU A 129 10.80 -3.45 11.50
C LEU A 129 11.78 -4.55 11.96
N GLU A 130 11.36 -5.82 11.94
CA GLU A 130 12.23 -6.93 12.34
C GLU A 130 13.37 -7.17 11.33
N LEU A 131 13.10 -6.97 10.03
CA LEU A 131 14.12 -6.99 8.99
C LEU A 131 15.10 -5.80 9.07
N GLY A 132 14.80 -4.80 9.90
CA GLY A 132 15.59 -3.58 10.04
C GLY A 132 15.55 -2.68 8.81
N LEU A 133 14.48 -2.75 8.02
CA LEU A 133 14.29 -1.88 6.86
C LEU A 133 14.12 -0.41 7.28
N TRP A 134 13.53 -0.19 8.45
CA TRP A 134 13.38 1.07 9.16
C TRP A 134 13.34 0.85 10.68
N GLU A 135 13.34 1.95 11.43
CA GLU A 135 13.16 1.97 12.88
C GLU A 135 12.25 3.12 13.30
N TRP A 136 11.48 2.88 14.37
CA TRP A 136 10.66 3.89 15.05
C TRP A 136 11.46 4.50 16.20
N ASN A 137 11.34 5.82 16.42
CA ASN A 137 12.10 6.53 17.45
C ASN A 137 11.67 6.18 18.90
N GLU A 138 10.43 5.76 19.06
CA GLU A 138 9.79 5.41 20.33
C GLU A 138 9.20 4.00 20.29
N ASP A 139 8.90 3.48 21.48
CA ASP A 139 8.22 2.20 21.62
C ASP A 139 6.75 2.34 21.20
N GLY A 140 6.27 1.39 20.42
CA GLY A 140 4.91 1.31 19.93
C GLY A 140 4.09 0.23 20.64
N PRO A 141 2.80 0.49 20.94
CA PRO A 141 1.96 -0.50 21.62
C PRO A 141 1.56 -1.67 20.72
N TYR A 142 1.58 -1.49 19.39
CA TYR A 142 1.32 -2.58 18.45
C TYR A 142 2.58 -3.40 18.23
N ALA A 143 2.45 -4.73 18.20
CA ALA A 143 3.59 -5.63 17.94
C ALA A 143 4.78 -5.44 18.90
N SER A 144 4.53 -5.14 20.18
CA SER A 144 5.56 -4.86 21.20
C SER A 144 6.56 -6.01 21.43
N GLU A 145 6.26 -7.22 20.98
CA GLU A 145 7.21 -8.32 20.97
C GLU A 145 8.32 -8.18 19.92
N VAL A 146 8.13 -7.35 18.89
CA VAL A 146 9.06 -7.12 17.79
C VAL A 146 10.05 -6.04 18.20
N LYS A 147 11.34 -6.32 18.08
CA LYS A 147 12.42 -5.39 18.42
C LYS A 147 13.06 -4.86 17.13
N GLY A 148 13.07 -3.54 16.98
CA GLY A 148 13.74 -2.86 15.88
C GLY A 148 15.25 -2.70 16.08
N PRO A 149 15.96 -2.19 15.07
CA PRO A 149 17.43 -2.04 15.07
C PRO A 149 18.00 -1.16 16.19
N ASN A 150 17.24 -0.15 16.64
CA ASN A 150 17.60 0.77 17.72
C ASN A 150 17.17 0.27 19.12
N CYS A 151 16.82 -1.00 19.25
CA CYS A 151 16.27 -1.62 20.45
C CYS A 151 14.89 -1.17 20.90
N LYS A 152 14.23 -0.25 20.18
CA LYS A 152 12.82 0.08 20.38
C LYS A 152 11.93 -1.06 19.92
N ARG A 153 10.75 -1.16 20.52
CA ARG A 153 9.82 -2.27 20.31
C ARG A 153 8.50 -1.80 19.74
N GLY A 154 7.94 -2.62 18.86
CA GLY A 154 6.63 -2.39 18.29
C GLY A 154 6.56 -1.19 17.35
N VAL A 155 5.32 -0.88 16.97
CA VAL A 155 4.95 0.10 15.95
C VAL A 155 3.99 1.13 16.58
N PRO A 156 4.28 2.44 16.46
CA PRO A 156 3.37 3.48 16.94
C PRO A 156 2.02 3.41 16.23
N LEU A 157 0.91 3.60 16.97
CA LEU A 157 -0.44 3.61 16.38
C LEU A 157 -0.61 4.73 15.34
N LEU A 158 0.17 5.80 15.47
CA LEU A 158 0.18 6.91 14.52
C LEU A 158 0.51 6.44 13.09
N ASN A 159 1.30 5.38 12.92
CA ASN A 159 1.57 4.79 11.61
C ASN A 159 0.28 4.31 10.94
N PHE A 160 -0.52 3.51 11.64
CA PHE A 160 -1.77 2.97 11.10
C PHE A 160 -2.84 4.05 10.92
N ALA A 161 -2.88 5.04 11.82
CA ALA A 161 -3.71 6.23 11.62
C ALA A 161 -3.29 7.01 10.36
N GLY A 162 -1.98 7.10 10.10
CA GLY A 162 -1.41 7.69 8.89
C GLY A 162 -1.81 6.92 7.64
N TRP A 163 -1.65 5.59 7.62
CA TRP A 163 -2.10 4.74 6.51
C TRP A 163 -3.60 4.90 6.21
N LEU A 164 -4.44 4.91 7.25
CA LEU A 164 -5.87 5.10 7.10
C LEU A 164 -6.18 6.47 6.51
N ALA A 165 -5.64 7.55 7.10
CA ALA A 165 -5.89 8.92 6.67
C ALA A 165 -5.37 9.21 5.26
N LEU A 166 -4.14 8.79 4.95
CA LEU A 166 -3.52 8.97 3.64
C LEU A 166 -4.27 8.19 2.56
N THR A 167 -4.60 6.92 2.83
CA THR A 167 -5.29 6.08 1.84
C THR A 167 -6.72 6.57 1.59
N THR A 168 -7.46 6.93 2.64
CA THR A 168 -8.79 7.55 2.50
C THR A 168 -8.68 8.87 1.74
N GLY A 169 -7.77 9.76 2.12
CA GLY A 169 -7.60 11.07 1.50
C GLY A 169 -7.22 11.00 0.02
N VAL A 170 -6.27 10.13 -0.33
CA VAL A 170 -5.87 9.89 -1.73
C VAL A 170 -7.03 9.33 -2.53
N THR A 171 -7.73 8.32 -2.02
CA THR A 171 -8.82 7.66 -2.74
C THR A 171 -10.00 8.63 -2.96
N LEU A 172 -10.36 9.38 -1.92
CA LEU A 172 -11.39 10.41 -1.98
C LEU A 172 -11.02 11.53 -2.96
N ALA A 173 -9.80 12.06 -2.89
CA ALA A 173 -9.32 13.10 -3.80
C ALA A 173 -9.33 12.60 -5.25
N TYR A 174 -8.87 11.36 -5.47
CA TYR A 174 -8.87 10.72 -6.78
C TYR A 174 -10.28 10.56 -7.35
N GLN A 175 -11.27 10.16 -6.55
CA GLN A 175 -12.67 10.05 -7.00
C GLN A 175 -13.28 11.43 -7.27
N ARG A 176 -13.06 12.41 -6.40
CA ARG A 176 -13.59 13.77 -6.57
C ARG A 176 -13.06 14.45 -7.84
N LEU A 177 -11.77 14.33 -8.11
CA LEU A 177 -11.13 14.93 -9.28
C LEU A 177 -11.48 14.21 -10.58
N GLN A 178 -11.85 12.93 -10.53
CA GLN A 178 -12.44 12.25 -11.69
C GLN A 178 -13.85 12.77 -11.99
N ILE A 179 -14.70 12.95 -10.96
CA ILE A 179 -16.08 13.42 -11.15
C ILE A 179 -16.11 14.88 -11.65
N GLY A 180 -15.25 15.75 -11.10
CA GLY A 180 -15.18 17.17 -11.51
C GLY A 180 -14.64 17.40 -12.93
N GLY A 181 -13.97 16.42 -13.52
CA GLY A 181 -13.42 16.50 -14.87
C GLY A 181 -14.39 16.11 -16.00
N ASN A 182 -15.63 15.70 -15.69
CA ASN A 182 -16.54 14.98 -16.58
C ASN A 182 -17.86 15.72 -16.92
N VAL A 183 -17.86 17.06 -17.06
CA VAL A 183 -19.03 17.76 -17.63
C VAL A 183 -18.97 17.81 -19.17
N ALA A 184 -17.85 17.40 -19.80
CA ALA A 184 -17.67 17.52 -21.25
C ALA A 184 -17.40 16.21 -22.02
N ASP A 185 -17.12 15.08 -21.35
CA ASP A 185 -16.81 13.83 -22.05
C ASP A 185 -17.93 12.79 -21.86
N ALA A 186 -18.39 12.25 -22.98
CA ALA A 186 -19.32 11.13 -23.13
C ALA A 186 -18.98 9.95 -22.19
N PRO A 187 -19.91 9.02 -21.92
CA PRO A 187 -19.61 7.83 -21.11
C PRO A 187 -18.40 7.09 -21.68
N ASP A 188 -17.29 7.19 -20.96
CA ASP A 188 -15.99 6.64 -21.35
C ASP A 188 -16.12 5.11 -21.46
N PRO A 189 -15.85 4.48 -22.63
CA PRO A 189 -15.81 3.02 -22.76
C PRO A 189 -14.66 2.37 -21.97
N GLU A 190 -13.80 3.17 -21.31
CA GLU A 190 -12.57 2.80 -20.64
C GLU A 190 -12.74 2.46 -19.13
N ASP A 191 -13.80 1.75 -18.76
CA ASP A 191 -13.75 0.85 -17.59
C ASP A 191 -13.62 -0.60 -18.11
N SER A 192 -12.70 -0.79 -19.07
CA SER A 192 -12.38 -2.05 -19.74
C SER A 192 -11.44 -2.93 -18.89
N GLY A 193 -11.57 -2.85 -17.58
CA GLY A 193 -11.05 -3.86 -16.66
C GLY A 193 -11.88 -5.13 -16.83
N GLY A 194 -11.59 -5.91 -17.87
CA GLY A 194 -12.15 -7.26 -17.97
C GLY A 194 -11.78 -8.10 -16.73
N PRO A 195 -12.45 -9.23 -16.48
CA PRO A 195 -12.36 -10.04 -15.25
C PRO A 195 -10.95 -10.56 -14.83
N GLY A 196 -9.88 -10.17 -15.55
CA GLY A 196 -8.49 -10.46 -15.19
C GLY A 196 -7.72 -9.27 -14.62
N ALA A 197 -8.30 -8.07 -14.57
CA ALA A 197 -7.61 -6.85 -14.15
C ALA A 197 -7.31 -6.88 -12.64
N GLU A 198 -8.33 -7.12 -11.83
CA GLU A 198 -8.25 -7.31 -10.39
C GLU A 198 -7.31 -8.46 -10.02
N ARG A 199 -7.34 -9.56 -10.80
CA ARG A 199 -6.46 -10.72 -10.58
C ARG A 199 -5.00 -10.37 -10.82
N ALA A 200 -4.70 -9.58 -11.86
CA ALA A 200 -3.35 -9.11 -12.11
C ALA A 200 -2.84 -8.22 -10.96
N ALA A 201 -3.65 -7.27 -10.48
CA ALA A 201 -3.30 -6.45 -9.32
C ALA A 201 -3.10 -7.30 -8.05
N ALA A 202 -3.96 -8.30 -7.83
CA ALA A 202 -3.85 -9.21 -6.70
C ALA A 202 -2.55 -10.03 -6.73
N LEU A 203 -2.13 -10.52 -7.90
CA LEU A 203 -0.85 -11.23 -8.05
C LEU A 203 0.36 -10.35 -7.72
N LEU A 204 0.31 -9.06 -8.08
CA LEU A 204 1.37 -8.10 -7.75
C LEU A 204 1.42 -7.78 -6.25
N LEU A 205 0.26 -7.70 -5.58
CA LEU A 205 0.19 -7.51 -4.14
C LEU A 205 0.60 -8.77 -3.35
N LEU A 206 0.32 -9.95 -3.90
CA LEU A 206 0.65 -11.24 -3.30
C LEU A 206 2.16 -11.38 -3.06
N SER A 207 2.99 -10.78 -3.93
CA SER A 207 4.45 -10.83 -3.77
C SER A 207 4.97 -10.04 -2.57
N TYR A 208 4.23 -9.04 -2.09
CA TYR A 208 4.52 -8.36 -0.82
C TYR A 208 3.90 -9.12 0.37
N TYR A 209 2.69 -9.65 0.21
CA TYR A 209 1.95 -10.30 1.28
C TYR A 209 2.58 -11.64 1.72
N LEU A 210 3.00 -12.48 0.76
CA LEU A 210 3.51 -13.82 1.08
C LEU A 210 4.76 -13.83 1.97
N PRO A 211 5.81 -13.02 1.71
CA PRO A 211 6.97 -12.96 2.61
C PRO A 211 6.59 -12.60 4.05
N ALA A 212 5.71 -11.61 4.23
CA ALA A 212 5.26 -11.17 5.56
C ALA A 212 4.38 -12.24 6.23
N ALA A 213 3.50 -12.91 5.48
CA ALA A 213 2.69 -14.00 6.00
C ALA A 213 3.54 -15.22 6.42
N VAL A 214 4.52 -15.60 5.59
CA VAL A 214 5.48 -16.67 5.90
C VAL A 214 6.30 -16.32 7.14
N TRP A 215 6.74 -15.06 7.27
CA TRP A 215 7.41 -14.58 8.47
C TRP A 215 6.53 -14.73 9.71
N ALA A 216 5.27 -14.28 9.66
CA ALA A 216 4.34 -14.36 10.78
C ALA A 216 4.13 -15.82 11.22
N LEU A 217 4.00 -16.74 10.27
CA LEU A 217 3.89 -18.18 10.55
C LEU A 217 5.16 -18.75 11.18
N LYS A 218 6.34 -18.48 10.59
CA LYS A 218 7.63 -18.99 11.08
C LYS A 218 7.99 -18.47 12.47
N ARG A 219 7.57 -17.25 12.81
CA ARG A 219 7.76 -16.64 14.12
C ARG A 219 6.68 -17.01 15.15
N GLY A 220 5.69 -17.83 14.77
CA GLY A 220 4.57 -18.19 15.65
C GLY A 220 3.59 -17.03 15.92
N ARG A 221 3.67 -15.93 15.16
CA ARG A 221 2.88 -14.71 15.35
C ARG A 221 1.64 -14.67 14.46
N ARG A 222 0.82 -15.72 14.55
CA ARG A 222 -0.38 -15.92 13.72
C ARG A 222 -1.41 -14.79 13.86
N LYS A 223 -1.41 -14.04 14.97
CA LYS A 223 -2.31 -12.90 15.19
C LYS A 223 -2.20 -11.82 14.11
N TYR A 224 -1.02 -11.63 13.50
CA TYR A 224 -0.88 -10.63 12.42
C TYR A 224 -1.63 -11.03 11.15
N LEU A 225 -1.80 -12.32 10.88
CA LEU A 225 -2.65 -12.81 9.80
C LEU A 225 -4.13 -12.51 10.06
N LEU A 226 -4.54 -12.57 11.34
CA LEU A 226 -5.90 -12.18 11.74
C LEU A 226 -6.10 -10.67 11.57
N TYR A 227 -5.13 -9.85 11.96
CA TYR A 227 -5.20 -8.40 11.79
C TYR A 227 -5.20 -7.97 10.32
N SER A 228 -4.54 -8.72 9.44
CA SER A 228 -4.56 -8.49 7.98
C SER A 228 -5.73 -9.16 7.25
N THR A 229 -6.73 -9.69 7.97
CA THR A 229 -7.87 -10.38 7.36
C THR A 229 -8.61 -9.52 6.32
N PRO A 230 -8.91 -8.23 6.54
CA PRO A 230 -9.60 -7.41 5.53
C PRO A 230 -8.86 -7.34 4.19
N PHE A 231 -7.52 -7.22 4.23
CA PHE A 231 -6.70 -7.30 3.03
C PHE A 231 -6.72 -8.70 2.43
N ALA A 232 -6.51 -9.74 3.25
CA ALA A 232 -6.43 -11.12 2.77
C ALA A 232 -7.74 -11.59 2.12
N THR A 233 -8.90 -11.21 2.66
CA THR A 233 -10.20 -11.54 2.08
C THR A 233 -10.40 -10.84 0.73
N THR A 234 -10.05 -9.57 0.63
CA THR A 234 -10.10 -8.81 -0.63
C THR A 234 -9.14 -9.41 -1.66
N LEU A 235 -7.92 -9.76 -1.25
CA LEU A 235 -6.91 -10.39 -2.10
C LEU A 235 -7.41 -11.74 -2.63
N CYS A 236 -7.98 -12.58 -1.76
CA CYS A 236 -8.56 -13.86 -2.15
C CYS A 236 -9.77 -13.71 -3.07
N ALA A 237 -10.61 -12.69 -2.86
CA ALA A 237 -11.76 -12.42 -3.72
C ALA A 237 -11.32 -12.02 -5.13
N ALA A 238 -10.28 -11.18 -5.25
CA ALA A 238 -9.73 -10.75 -6.55
C ALA A 238 -8.94 -11.84 -7.29
N LEU A 239 -8.56 -12.94 -6.63
CA LEU A 239 -7.86 -14.08 -7.26
C LEU A 239 -8.80 -15.15 -7.84
N LYS A 240 -10.08 -15.13 -7.46
CA LYS A 240 -11.11 -16.06 -7.94
C LYS A 240 -11.59 -15.64 -9.32
#